data_AF-A0A154PRU6-F1
#
_entry.id   AF-A0A154PRU6-F1
#
_cell.length_a   1.000
_cell.length_b   1.000
_cell.length_c   1.000
_cell.angle_alpha   90.00
_cell.angle_beta   90.00
_cell.angle_gamma   90.00
#
_symmetry.space_group_name_H-M   'P 1'
#
loop_
_entity.id
_entity.type
_entity.pdbx_description
1 polymer ?
#
loop_
_entity_poly.entity_id
_entity_poly.type
_entity_poly.pdbx_seq_one_letter_code
_entity_poly.pdbx_strand_id
1 'polypeptide(L)'
;MCKASALLQDQSSVNGYLELIRTWMKDTTSLVACSVKSGRVIGTAITRIDSFPEKTDVYGRVQILEGEKLKNIMHLMNTLLLQTKPYEKFEQLEYFRIYLLCVHPSYQEKGIEVALLDVCVQVAKSMHLLAIGGIFTCGSSQTRAHSIGFKLFSEIRYNRWIVHDRVVFDDPGRGNYSAAFMGMLTSFDDEPKDRETLSNDTLEKRDGEISTQLSETQNSKFVVSETSESKSL
;
A
#
# COMPACT_ATOMS: atom_id res chain seq x y z
N MET A 1 -18.70 -12.42 -5.00
CA MET A 1 -18.84 -12.83 -3.58
C MET A 1 -20.09 -12.24 -2.92
N CYS A 2 -20.20 -10.92 -2.69
CA CYS A 2 -21.34 -10.33 -1.95
C CYS A 2 -22.72 -10.59 -2.57
N LYS A 3 -22.82 -10.60 -3.90
CA LYS A 3 -24.05 -10.98 -4.63
C LYS A 3 -24.40 -12.44 -4.37
N ALA A 4 -23.44 -13.34 -4.59
CA ALA A 4 -23.62 -14.79 -4.43
C ALA A 4 -24.05 -15.18 -3.01
N SER A 5 -23.50 -14.51 -1.99
CA SER A 5 -23.89 -14.76 -0.60
C SER A 5 -25.16 -14.04 -0.16
N ALA A 6 -25.81 -13.26 -1.04
CA ALA A 6 -26.92 -12.37 -0.71
C ALA A 6 -26.63 -11.44 0.48
N LEU A 7 -25.39 -10.93 0.59
CA LEU A 7 -24.93 -10.19 1.78
C LEU A 7 -25.84 -9.00 2.12
N LEU A 8 -26.28 -8.24 1.11
CA LEU A 8 -27.12 -7.05 1.29
C LEU A 8 -28.52 -7.35 1.81
N GLN A 9 -28.96 -8.62 1.80
CA GLN A 9 -30.24 -9.05 2.34
C GLN A 9 -30.16 -9.44 3.82
N ASP A 10 -28.95 -9.59 4.37
CA ASP A 10 -28.71 -9.88 5.78
C ASP A 10 -28.17 -8.62 6.48
N GLN A 11 -29.08 -7.86 7.10
CA GLN A 11 -28.74 -6.59 7.75
C GLN A 11 -27.74 -6.77 8.90
N SER A 12 -27.78 -7.90 9.62
CA SER A 12 -26.82 -8.19 10.69
C SER A 12 -25.42 -8.36 10.11
N SER A 13 -25.29 -9.09 9.00
CA SER A 13 -24.02 -9.20 8.27
C SER A 13 -23.53 -7.86 7.71
N VAL A 14 -24.42 -7.03 7.17
CA VAL A 14 -24.06 -5.68 6.67
C VAL A 14 -23.53 -4.82 7.81
N ASN A 15 -24.25 -4.75 8.93
CA ASN A 15 -23.85 -3.95 10.08
C ASN A 15 -22.52 -4.45 10.67
N GLY A 16 -22.36 -5.77 10.82
CA GLY A 16 -21.11 -6.38 11.27
C GLY A 16 -19.95 -6.02 10.36
N TYR A 17 -20.14 -6.01 9.04
CA TYR A 17 -19.08 -5.65 8.10
C TYR A 17 -18.72 -4.16 8.17
N LEU A 18 -19.70 -3.28 8.37
CA LEU A 18 -19.47 -1.85 8.58
C LEU A 18 -18.70 -1.57 9.88
N GLU A 19 -18.97 -2.31 10.96
CA GLU A 19 -18.20 -2.21 12.21
C GLU A 19 -16.74 -2.66 12.04
N LEU A 20 -16.50 -3.71 11.23
CA LEU A 20 -15.14 -4.11 10.86
C LEU A 20 -14.42 -2.99 10.10
N ILE A 21 -15.07 -2.41 9.09
CA ILE A 21 -14.50 -1.30 8.31
C ILE A 21 -14.18 -0.10 9.23
N ARG A 22 -15.11 0.27 10.11
CA ARG A 22 -14.88 1.33 11.12
C ARG A 22 -13.69 1.06 12.00
N THR A 23 -13.51 -0.20 12.41
CA THR A 23 -12.36 -0.62 13.21
C THR A 23 -11.06 -0.47 12.42
N TRP A 24 -11.01 -0.95 11.17
CA TRP A 24 -9.81 -0.83 10.33
C TRP A 24 -9.45 0.62 9.98
N MET A 25 -10.44 1.50 9.87
CA MET A 25 -10.20 2.92 9.60
C MET A 25 -9.56 3.68 10.79
N LYS A 26 -9.58 3.13 12.01
CA LYS A 26 -8.99 3.80 13.19
C LYS A 26 -7.48 3.97 13.09
N ASP A 27 -6.83 3.17 12.26
CA ASP A 27 -5.38 3.20 12.04
C ASP A 27 -4.94 4.33 11.11
N THR A 28 -5.86 5.17 10.63
CA THR A 28 -5.63 6.41 9.85
C THR A 28 -4.78 6.27 8.57
N THR A 29 -4.47 5.04 8.14
CA THR A 29 -3.71 4.78 6.90
C THR A 29 -4.60 4.64 5.66
N SER A 30 -5.92 4.59 5.84
CA SER A 30 -6.89 4.42 4.75
C SER A 30 -6.98 5.65 3.85
N LEU A 31 -7.29 5.43 2.57
CA LEU A 31 -7.26 6.46 1.53
C LEU A 31 -8.64 6.68 0.89
N VAL A 32 -8.85 7.90 0.39
CA VAL A 32 -10.02 8.26 -0.42
C VAL A 32 -9.59 8.96 -1.70
N ALA A 33 -10.27 8.63 -2.79
CA ALA A 33 -10.21 9.39 -4.04
C ALA A 33 -11.38 10.37 -4.07
N CYS A 34 -11.10 11.64 -4.31
CA CYS A 34 -12.09 12.70 -4.38
C CYS A 34 -12.22 13.27 -5.80
N SER A 35 -13.44 13.57 -6.22
CA SER A 35 -13.69 14.31 -7.44
C SER A 35 -13.21 15.75 -7.30
N VAL A 36 -12.28 16.18 -8.16
CA VAL A 36 -11.78 17.57 -8.17
C VAL A 36 -12.92 18.59 -8.36
N LYS A 37 -13.93 18.24 -9.17
CA LYS A 37 -15.04 19.15 -9.49
C LYS A 37 -16.03 19.34 -8.34
N SER A 38 -16.27 18.29 -7.56
CA SER A 38 -17.38 18.26 -6.59
C SER A 38 -16.96 18.01 -5.15
N GLY A 39 -15.69 17.69 -4.90
CA GLY A 39 -15.17 17.30 -3.59
C GLY A 39 -15.71 15.96 -3.06
N ARG A 40 -16.60 15.28 -3.80
CA ARG A 40 -17.21 14.02 -3.36
C ARG A 40 -16.21 12.88 -3.39
N VAL A 41 -16.31 11.97 -2.42
CA VAL A 41 -15.58 10.70 -2.42
C VAL A 41 -16.13 9.81 -3.54
N ILE A 42 -15.24 9.38 -4.43
CA ILE A 42 -15.54 8.55 -5.60
C ILE A 42 -14.85 7.18 -5.57
N GLY A 43 -13.94 6.98 -4.61
CA GLY A 43 -13.32 5.69 -4.33
C GLY A 43 -12.61 5.70 -2.98
N THR A 44 -12.31 4.52 -2.46
CA THR A 44 -11.62 4.35 -1.18
C THR A 44 -10.80 3.07 -1.15
N ALA A 45 -9.70 3.11 -0.42
CA ALA A 45 -8.93 1.95 -0.01
C ALA A 45 -8.86 1.92 1.53
N ILE A 46 -9.35 0.85 2.14
CA ILE A 46 -9.24 0.63 3.59
C ILE A 46 -8.01 -0.23 3.83
N THR A 47 -7.06 0.30 4.58
CA THR A 47 -5.74 -0.30 4.79
C THR A 47 -5.37 -0.30 6.27
N ARG A 48 -4.43 -1.18 6.62
CA ARG A 48 -3.86 -1.29 7.98
C ARG A 48 -2.45 -1.87 7.90
N ILE A 49 -1.60 -1.60 8.88
CA ILE A 49 -0.40 -2.41 9.10
C ILE A 49 -0.85 -3.73 9.75
N ASP A 50 -0.44 -4.87 9.19
CA ASP A 50 -0.76 -6.19 9.71
C ASP A 50 0.54 -6.82 10.25
N SER A 51 0.71 -6.85 11.57
CA SER A 51 1.95 -7.32 12.23
C SER A 51 1.78 -8.69 12.89
N PHE A 52 2.77 -9.57 12.75
CA PHE A 52 2.75 -10.93 13.29
C PHE A 52 2.57 -11.00 14.83
N PRO A 53 3.25 -10.16 15.64
CA PRO A 53 3.09 -10.18 17.10
C PRO A 53 1.66 -9.84 17.56
N GLU A 54 0.96 -8.96 16.83
CA GLU A 54 -0.44 -8.65 17.13
C GLU A 54 -1.34 -9.88 16.94
N LYS A 55 -1.02 -10.76 16.00
CA LYS A 55 -1.83 -11.95 15.75
C LYS A 55 -1.63 -13.05 16.79
N THR A 56 -0.44 -13.25 17.32
CA THR A 56 -0.25 -14.22 18.41
C THR A 56 -1.07 -13.87 19.65
N ASP A 57 -1.41 -12.60 19.85
CA ASP A 57 -2.28 -12.13 20.94
C ASP A 57 -3.78 -12.07 20.55
N VAL A 58 -4.09 -11.84 19.26
CA VAL A 58 -5.46 -11.68 18.74
C VAL A 58 -6.10 -12.98 18.24
N TYR A 59 -5.33 -14.02 17.87
CA TYR A 59 -5.90 -15.34 17.55
C TYR A 59 -6.74 -15.93 18.71
N GLY A 60 -6.54 -15.44 19.95
CA GLY A 60 -7.37 -15.76 21.12
C GLY A 60 -8.69 -15.00 21.23
N ARG A 61 -8.90 -13.91 20.49
CA ARG A 61 -10.16 -13.17 20.46
C ARG A 61 -10.94 -13.60 19.23
N VAL A 62 -11.80 -14.61 19.41
CA VAL A 62 -12.88 -14.91 18.47
C VAL A 62 -13.64 -13.61 18.25
N GLN A 63 -13.39 -12.95 17.12
CA GLN A 63 -14.18 -11.79 16.74
C GLN A 63 -15.59 -12.31 16.54
N ILE A 64 -16.50 -11.95 17.44
CA ILE A 64 -17.89 -12.36 17.36
C ILE A 64 -18.47 -11.63 16.16
N LEU A 65 -18.44 -12.30 15.00
CA LEU A 65 -19.04 -11.80 13.79
C LEU A 65 -20.54 -12.02 13.88
N GLU A 66 -21.31 -10.96 13.73
CA GLU A 66 -22.76 -11.06 13.60
C GLU A 66 -23.15 -11.25 12.13
N GLY A 67 -24.22 -12.02 11.91
CA GLY A 67 -24.72 -12.35 10.57
C GLY A 67 -24.08 -13.59 9.94
N GLU A 68 -24.91 -14.43 9.34
CA GLU A 68 -24.48 -15.71 8.75
C GLU A 68 -23.67 -15.48 7.47
N LYS A 69 -24.10 -14.53 6.63
CA LYS A 69 -23.46 -14.28 5.34
C LYS A 69 -22.06 -13.70 5.51
N LEU A 70 -21.87 -12.81 6.49
CA LEU A 70 -20.56 -12.28 6.84
C LEU A 70 -19.65 -13.36 7.41
N LYS A 71 -20.15 -14.24 8.30
CA LYS A 71 -19.37 -15.38 8.82
C LYS A 71 -18.83 -16.24 7.69
N ASN A 72 -19.66 -16.56 6.70
CA ASN A 72 -19.23 -17.37 5.55
C ASN A 72 -18.16 -16.68 4.69
N ILE A 73 -18.31 -15.37 4.44
CA ILE A 73 -17.29 -14.56 3.75
C ILE A 73 -15.99 -14.56 4.54
N MET A 74 -16.04 -14.22 5.83
CA MET A 74 -14.86 -14.13 6.67
C MET A 74 -14.19 -15.48 6.88
N HIS A 75 -14.95 -16.58 6.90
CA HIS A 75 -14.39 -17.92 6.96
C HIS A 75 -13.53 -18.22 5.73
N LEU A 76 -14.02 -17.93 4.52
CA LEU A 76 -13.23 -18.04 3.29
C LEU A 76 -11.96 -17.17 3.35
N MET A 77 -12.11 -15.89 3.72
CA MET A 77 -11.01 -14.92 3.75
C MET A 77 -9.93 -15.33 4.76
N ASN A 78 -10.33 -15.81 5.94
CA ASN A 78 -9.42 -16.28 6.98
C ASN A 78 -8.71 -17.58 6.58
N THR A 79 -9.42 -18.53 5.97
CA THR A 79 -8.81 -19.76 5.45
C THR A 79 -7.79 -19.44 4.36
N LEU A 80 -8.12 -18.53 3.44
CA LEU A 80 -7.17 -18.07 2.41
C LEU A 80 -5.93 -17.42 3.04
N LEU A 81 -6.11 -16.58 4.06
CA LEU A 81 -5.01 -15.93 4.76
C LEU A 81 -4.11 -16.93 5.49
N LEU A 82 -4.70 -17.90 6.19
CA LEU A 82 -3.99 -19.00 6.87
C LEU A 82 -3.21 -19.87 5.89
N GLN A 83 -3.82 -20.22 4.74
CA GLN A 83 -3.16 -20.98 3.67
C GLN A 83 -1.98 -20.20 3.07
N THR A 84 -2.13 -18.88 2.92
CA THR A 84 -1.10 -18.03 2.31
C THR A 84 0.14 -17.93 3.17
N LYS A 85 -0.06 -17.79 4.50
CA LYS A 85 0.99 -17.45 5.46
C LYS A 85 1.82 -16.23 5.01
N PRO A 86 1.22 -15.02 4.96
CA PRO A 86 1.85 -13.85 4.33
C PRO A 86 3.22 -13.50 4.87
N TYR A 87 3.44 -13.63 6.18
CA TYR A 87 4.73 -13.34 6.82
C TYR A 87 5.86 -14.26 6.32
N GLU A 88 5.57 -15.55 6.12
CA GLU A 88 6.52 -16.49 5.52
C GLU A 88 6.75 -16.17 4.04
N LYS A 89 5.72 -15.74 3.32
CA LYS A 89 5.83 -15.40 1.88
C LYS A 89 6.58 -14.10 1.60
N PHE A 90 6.43 -13.12 2.48
CA PHE A 90 7.14 -11.85 2.37
C PHE A 90 8.49 -11.87 3.06
N GLU A 91 8.74 -12.83 3.94
CA GLU A 91 9.89 -12.83 4.87
C GLU A 91 9.92 -11.56 5.73
N GLN A 92 8.74 -11.06 6.12
CA GLN A 92 8.55 -9.84 6.91
C GLN A 92 7.64 -10.13 8.10
N LEU A 93 7.89 -9.43 9.22
CA LEU A 93 7.04 -9.50 10.42
C LEU A 93 5.80 -8.60 10.32
N GLU A 94 5.80 -7.67 9.38
CA GLU A 94 4.70 -6.75 9.12
C GLU A 94 4.59 -6.45 7.62
N TYR A 95 3.38 -6.14 7.18
CA TYR A 95 3.14 -5.70 5.82
C TYR A 95 1.94 -4.75 5.78
N PHE A 96 1.89 -3.90 4.76
CA PHE A 96 0.77 -3.02 4.52
C PHE A 96 -0.38 -3.81 3.90
N ARG A 97 -1.49 -3.93 4.61
CA ARG A 97 -2.62 -4.77 4.19
C ARG A 97 -3.76 -3.95 3.65
N ILE A 98 -4.22 -4.30 2.44
CA ILE A 98 -5.45 -3.77 1.84
C ILE A 98 -6.62 -4.69 2.22
N TYR A 99 -7.58 -4.14 2.97
CA TYR A 99 -8.79 -4.85 3.41
C TYR A 99 -9.97 -4.65 2.46
N LEU A 100 -10.12 -3.45 1.92
CA LEU A 100 -11.20 -3.08 1.01
C LEU A 100 -10.67 -2.12 -0.03
N LEU A 101 -11.07 -2.32 -1.28
CA LEU A 101 -10.85 -1.38 -2.37
C LEU A 101 -12.17 -1.23 -3.13
N CYS A 102 -12.66 0.00 -3.24
CA CYS A 102 -13.95 0.27 -3.85
C CYS A 102 -13.90 1.55 -4.67
N VAL A 103 -14.49 1.50 -5.87
CA VAL A 103 -14.72 2.67 -6.73
C VAL A 103 -16.20 2.75 -7.03
N HIS A 104 -16.76 3.96 -6.89
CA HIS A 104 -18.16 4.21 -7.18
C HIS A 104 -18.49 3.80 -8.64
N PRO A 105 -19.60 3.08 -8.90
CA PRO A 105 -19.90 2.54 -10.25
C PRO A 105 -19.80 3.54 -11.39
N SER A 106 -20.30 4.77 -11.22
CA SER A 106 -20.24 5.84 -12.23
C SER A 106 -18.81 6.34 -12.58
N TYR A 107 -17.80 5.85 -11.86
CA TYR A 107 -16.39 6.20 -12.03
C TYR A 107 -15.50 4.99 -12.29
N GLN A 108 -16.09 3.80 -12.50
CA GLN A 108 -15.35 2.62 -12.93
C GLN A 108 -14.70 2.84 -14.30
N GLU A 109 -13.66 2.07 -14.60
CA GLU A 109 -12.91 2.09 -15.86
C GLU A 109 -12.14 3.40 -16.16
N LYS A 110 -12.15 4.36 -15.23
CA LYS A 110 -11.38 5.62 -15.32
C LYS A 110 -9.99 5.54 -14.68
N GLY A 111 -9.46 4.34 -14.48
CA GLY A 111 -8.16 4.12 -13.85
C GLY A 111 -8.08 4.40 -12.34
N ILE A 112 -9.17 4.81 -11.68
CA ILE A 112 -9.19 5.20 -10.26
C ILE A 112 -8.73 4.06 -9.34
N GLU A 113 -9.15 2.83 -9.61
CA GLU A 113 -8.77 1.68 -8.79
C GLU A 113 -7.26 1.40 -8.85
N VAL A 114 -6.69 1.52 -10.04
CA VAL A 114 -5.24 1.37 -10.26
C VAL A 114 -4.49 2.50 -9.56
N ALA A 115 -4.97 3.74 -9.69
CA ALA A 115 -4.38 4.89 -9.00
C ALA A 115 -4.45 4.75 -7.47
N LEU A 116 -5.57 4.28 -6.92
CA LEU A 116 -5.69 4.02 -5.48
C LEU A 116 -4.70 2.96 -5.01
N LEU A 117 -4.55 1.86 -5.78
CA LEU A 117 -3.57 0.82 -5.45
C LEU A 117 -2.13 1.33 -5.52
N ASP A 118 -1.79 2.12 -6.55
CA ASP A 118 -0.46 2.71 -6.68
C ASP A 118 -0.14 3.63 -5.50
N VAL A 119 -1.10 4.47 -5.08
CA VAL A 119 -0.94 5.31 -3.89
C VAL A 119 -0.81 4.44 -2.62
N CYS A 120 -1.51 3.31 -2.49
CA CYS A 120 -1.27 2.39 -1.38
C CYS A 120 0.17 1.86 -1.36
N VAL A 121 0.76 1.55 -2.52
CA VAL A 121 2.18 1.15 -2.63
C VAL A 121 3.09 2.29 -2.17
N GLN A 122 2.84 3.52 -2.61
CA GLN A 122 3.60 4.70 -2.21
C GLN A 122 3.49 4.97 -0.69
N VAL A 123 2.31 4.82 -0.11
CA VAL A 123 2.09 4.94 1.33
C VAL A 123 2.89 3.89 2.09
N ALA A 124 2.84 2.62 1.66
CA ALA A 124 3.66 1.56 2.25
C ALA A 124 5.16 1.91 2.22
N LYS A 125 5.66 2.39 1.07
CA LYS A 125 7.06 2.86 0.94
C LYS A 125 7.36 4.01 1.90
N SER A 126 6.48 5.01 2.00
CA SER A 126 6.66 6.17 2.91
C SER A 126 6.66 5.79 4.39
N MET A 127 6.01 4.68 4.73
CA MET A 127 5.98 4.12 6.09
C MET A 127 7.13 3.12 6.33
N HIS A 128 8.05 2.98 5.37
CA HIS A 128 9.15 2.01 5.40
C HIS A 128 8.71 0.55 5.54
N LEU A 129 7.48 0.22 5.11
CA LEU A 129 7.01 -1.16 5.04
C LEU A 129 7.53 -1.80 3.76
N LEU A 130 8.18 -2.97 3.89
CA LEU A 130 8.82 -3.74 2.81
C LEU A 130 7.87 -4.61 1.97
N ALA A 131 6.61 -4.71 2.40
CA ALA A 131 5.63 -5.56 1.76
C ALA A 131 4.24 -4.93 1.79
N ILE A 132 3.48 -5.17 0.72
CA ILE A 132 2.07 -4.81 0.62
C ILE A 132 1.27 -5.99 0.06
N GLY A 133 0.07 -6.21 0.57
CA GLY A 133 -0.78 -7.31 0.10
C GLY A 133 -2.23 -7.18 0.50
N GLY A 134 -3.08 -8.00 -0.11
CA GLY A 134 -4.51 -7.99 0.16
C GLY A 134 -5.21 -9.18 -0.48
N ILE A 135 -6.48 -9.37 -0.12
CA ILE A 135 -7.33 -10.38 -0.76
C ILE A 135 -8.21 -9.70 -1.80
N PHE A 136 -8.10 -10.14 -3.04
CA PHE A 136 -8.84 -9.65 -4.20
C PHE A 136 -9.89 -10.69 -4.60
N THR A 137 -11.17 -10.29 -4.59
CA THR A 137 -12.34 -11.20 -4.68
C THR A 137 -13.08 -11.13 -6.01
N CYS A 138 -12.55 -10.38 -6.98
CA CYS A 138 -13.09 -10.33 -8.33
C CYS A 138 -11.93 -10.34 -9.34
N GLY A 139 -12.16 -10.94 -10.52
CA GLY A 139 -11.11 -11.12 -11.51
C GLY A 139 -10.59 -9.81 -12.07
N SER A 140 -11.45 -8.77 -12.13
CA SER A 140 -11.05 -7.45 -12.61
C SER A 140 -10.08 -6.76 -11.65
N SER A 141 -10.30 -6.82 -10.34
CA SER A 141 -9.36 -6.29 -9.36
C SER A 141 -8.08 -7.11 -9.28
N GLN A 142 -8.15 -8.44 -9.42
CA GLN A 142 -6.95 -9.29 -9.52
C GLN A 142 -6.09 -8.92 -10.73
N THR A 143 -6.72 -8.71 -11.90
CA THR A 143 -6.02 -8.30 -13.12
C THR A 143 -5.37 -6.93 -12.96
N ARG A 144 -6.07 -5.97 -12.34
CA ARG A 144 -5.52 -4.63 -12.06
C ARG A 144 -4.37 -4.67 -11.06
N ALA A 145 -4.49 -5.42 -9.98
CA ALA A 145 -3.39 -5.61 -9.03
C ALA A 145 -2.16 -6.22 -9.72
N HIS A 146 -2.36 -7.24 -10.55
CA HIS A 146 -1.28 -7.84 -11.35
C HIS A 146 -0.59 -6.82 -12.26
N SER A 147 -1.35 -5.92 -12.89
CA SER A 147 -0.80 -4.92 -13.81
C SER A 147 0.16 -3.92 -13.17
N ILE A 148 0.10 -3.75 -11.85
CA ILE A 148 1.00 -2.88 -11.08
C ILE A 148 2.04 -3.66 -10.26
N GLY A 149 2.23 -4.96 -10.54
CA GLY A 149 3.30 -5.76 -9.96
C GLY A 149 2.91 -6.66 -8.78
N PHE A 150 1.63 -6.70 -8.38
CA PHE A 150 1.20 -7.68 -7.38
C PHE A 150 1.28 -9.10 -7.94
N LYS A 151 1.89 -9.99 -7.18
CA LYS A 151 2.00 -11.42 -7.49
C LYS A 151 0.94 -12.20 -6.75
N LEU A 152 0.44 -13.26 -7.38
CA LEU A 152 -0.46 -14.22 -6.75
C LEU A 152 0.32 -15.13 -5.81
N PHE A 153 -0.09 -15.22 -4.54
CA PHE A 153 0.51 -16.17 -3.58
C PHE A 153 -0.38 -17.35 -3.26
N SER A 154 -1.70 -17.14 -3.23
CA SER A 154 -2.66 -18.18 -2.87
C SER A 154 -4.03 -17.85 -3.46
N GLU A 155 -4.81 -18.88 -3.76
CA GLU A 155 -6.14 -18.76 -4.37
C GLU A 155 -7.08 -19.84 -3.82
N ILE A 156 -8.34 -19.47 -3.59
CA ILE A 156 -9.44 -20.43 -3.39
C ILE A 156 -10.52 -20.17 -4.45
N ARG A 157 -10.82 -21.19 -5.25
CA ARG A 157 -11.89 -21.15 -6.24
C ARG A 157 -13.25 -21.23 -5.56
N TYR A 158 -14.18 -20.37 -5.95
CA TYR A 158 -15.51 -20.28 -5.35
C TYR A 158 -16.32 -21.57 -5.49
N ASN A 159 -16.24 -22.24 -6.63
CA ASN A 159 -16.93 -23.50 -6.87
C ASN A 159 -16.40 -24.69 -6.04
N ARG A 160 -15.26 -24.54 -5.36
CA ARG A 160 -14.68 -25.53 -4.45
C ARG A 160 -14.93 -25.20 -2.98
N TRP A 161 -15.57 -24.06 -2.70
CA TRP A 161 -15.87 -23.65 -1.33
C TRP A 161 -17.24 -24.16 -0.91
N ILE A 162 -17.24 -25.29 -0.21
CA ILE A 162 -18.43 -26.04 0.19
C ILE A 162 -18.62 -25.89 1.70
N VAL A 163 -19.83 -25.52 2.12
CA VAL A 163 -20.26 -25.47 3.52
C VAL A 163 -21.62 -26.17 3.61
N HIS A 164 -21.75 -27.14 4.51
CA HIS A 164 -22.96 -27.98 4.64
C HIS A 164 -23.42 -28.58 3.28
N ASP A 165 -22.47 -29.19 2.56
CA ASP A 165 -22.68 -29.84 1.25
C ASP A 165 -23.22 -28.93 0.13
N ARG A 166 -23.10 -27.60 0.30
CA ARG A 166 -23.50 -26.61 -0.71
C ARG A 166 -22.37 -25.65 -1.04
N VAL A 167 -22.27 -25.29 -2.31
CA VAL A 167 -21.38 -24.21 -2.75
C VAL A 167 -21.95 -22.89 -2.26
N VAL A 168 -21.19 -22.16 -1.45
CA VAL A 168 -21.66 -20.91 -0.82
C VAL A 168 -21.68 -19.73 -1.79
N PHE A 169 -20.78 -19.76 -2.78
CA PHE A 169 -20.59 -18.69 -3.75
C PHE A 169 -20.81 -19.23 -5.18
N ASP A 170 -22.04 -19.68 -5.45
CA ASP A 170 -22.43 -20.39 -6.68
C ASP A 170 -22.61 -19.46 -7.91
N ASP A 171 -23.13 -18.25 -7.74
CA ASP A 171 -23.20 -17.20 -8.77
C ASP A 171 -22.41 -15.93 -8.40
N PRO A 172 -21.06 -15.96 -8.47
CA PRO A 172 -20.23 -14.79 -8.20
C PRO A 172 -20.23 -13.76 -9.35
N GLY A 173 -20.89 -14.05 -10.47
CA GLY A 173 -20.87 -13.25 -11.70
C GLY A 173 -19.69 -13.59 -12.63
N ARG A 174 -19.82 -13.20 -13.91
CA ARG A 174 -18.81 -13.48 -14.95
C ARG A 174 -17.45 -12.89 -14.60
N GLY A 175 -16.38 -13.68 -14.77
CA GLY A 175 -15.01 -13.26 -14.48
C GLY A 175 -14.61 -13.37 -13.00
N ASN A 176 -15.52 -13.74 -12.10
CA ASN A 176 -15.24 -13.87 -10.67
C ASN A 176 -15.17 -15.33 -10.25
N TYR A 177 -14.03 -15.98 -10.43
CA TYR A 177 -13.89 -17.42 -10.21
C TYR A 177 -13.29 -17.80 -8.87
N SER A 178 -12.61 -16.87 -8.21
CA SER A 178 -11.84 -17.12 -6.99
C SER A 178 -11.66 -15.89 -6.12
N ALA A 179 -11.33 -16.14 -4.86
CA ALA A 179 -10.65 -15.17 -4.01
C ALA A 179 -9.14 -15.46 -4.05
N ALA A 180 -8.34 -14.42 -4.22
CA ALA A 180 -6.89 -14.53 -4.36
C ALA A 180 -6.19 -13.62 -3.35
N PHE A 181 -5.22 -14.16 -2.62
CA PHE A 181 -4.28 -13.32 -1.89
C PHE A 181 -3.16 -12.92 -2.85
N MET A 182 -2.99 -11.62 -3.04
CA MET A 182 -1.96 -11.06 -3.90
C MET A 182 -1.14 -10.04 -3.12
N GLY A 183 0.13 -9.92 -3.45
CA GLY A 183 1.02 -8.94 -2.83
C GLY A 183 2.33 -8.75 -3.57
N MET A 184 3.12 -7.78 -3.13
CA MET A 184 4.44 -7.49 -3.66
C MET A 184 5.36 -6.95 -2.58
N LEU A 185 6.66 -7.06 -2.83
CA LEU A 185 7.67 -6.34 -2.07
C LEU A 185 7.75 -4.91 -2.59
N THR A 186 7.83 -3.95 -1.68
CA THR A 186 8.03 -2.55 -1.99
C THR A 186 9.53 -2.30 -2.09
N SER A 187 10.07 -2.30 -3.31
CA SER A 187 11.45 -1.88 -3.55
C SER A 187 11.64 -0.43 -3.09
N PHE A 188 12.66 -0.18 -2.26
CA PHE A 188 13.12 1.18 -1.95
C PHE A 188 14.05 1.74 -3.03
N ASP A 189 14.55 0.88 -3.93
CA ASP A 189 15.56 1.22 -4.93
C ASP A 189 15.04 1.98 -6.17
N ASP A 190 13.74 2.31 -6.20
CA ASP A 190 13.17 3.14 -7.27
C ASP A 190 13.24 4.64 -6.90
N GLU A 191 14.42 5.12 -6.47
CA GLU A 191 14.68 6.55 -6.55
C GLU A 191 14.75 6.95 -8.04
N PRO A 192 14.04 8.01 -8.47
CA PRO A 192 14.21 8.51 -9.82
C PRO A 192 15.67 8.90 -9.98
N LYS A 193 16.36 8.29 -10.96
CA LYS A 193 17.61 8.83 -11.48
C LYS A 193 17.32 10.19 -12.09
N ASP A 194 17.38 11.22 -11.27
CA ASP A 194 17.38 12.59 -11.77
C ASP A 194 18.51 12.72 -12.79
N ARG A 195 18.14 13.33 -13.91
CA ARG A 195 19.02 13.64 -15.03
C ARG A 195 20.05 14.66 -14.59
N GLU A 196 21.16 14.22 -14.01
CA GLU A 196 22.41 14.96 -14.10
C GLU A 196 23.22 14.42 -15.29
N THR A 197 22.92 15.00 -16.45
CA THR A 197 23.95 15.21 -17.48
C THR A 197 24.05 16.71 -17.68
N LEU A 198 24.67 17.37 -16.71
CA LEU A 198 25.44 18.58 -17.03
C LEU A 198 26.73 18.06 -17.67
N SER A 199 26.76 18.09 -19.00
CA SER A 199 27.96 17.83 -19.78
C SER A 199 29.07 18.78 -19.32
N ASN A 200 30.18 18.19 -18.92
CA ASN A 200 31.46 18.84 -18.66
C ASN A 200 32.01 19.48 -19.94
N ASP A 201 31.52 20.65 -20.31
CA ASP A 201 32.01 21.42 -21.46
C ASP A 201 32.16 22.92 -21.12
N THR A 202 32.71 23.23 -19.94
CA THR A 202 33.18 24.60 -19.64
C THR A 202 34.37 24.68 -18.67
N LEU A 203 35.29 23.70 -18.70
CA LEU A 203 36.50 23.72 -17.85
C LEU A 203 37.84 23.76 -18.60
N GLU A 204 37.87 24.17 -19.87
CA GLU A 204 39.12 24.38 -20.63
C GLU A 204 39.28 25.77 -21.28
N LYS A 205 38.62 26.81 -20.77
CA LYS A 205 38.78 28.18 -21.31
C LYS A 205 39.04 29.29 -20.29
N ARG A 206 39.58 28.97 -19.10
CA ARG A 206 39.92 30.01 -18.09
C ARG A 206 41.33 29.95 -17.49
N ASP A 207 42.25 29.23 -18.11
CA ASP A 207 43.68 29.27 -17.72
C ASP A 207 44.56 30.11 -18.67
N GLY A 208 43.95 30.84 -19.61
CA GLY A 208 44.67 31.67 -20.60
C GLY A 208 44.69 33.18 -20.37
N GLU A 209 43.91 33.73 -19.43
CA GLU A 209 43.71 35.20 -19.35
C GLU A 209 44.00 35.86 -17.98
N ILE A 210 44.54 35.12 -17.00
CA ILE A 210 44.88 35.68 -15.67
C ILE A 210 46.40 35.85 -15.47
N SER A 211 47.23 35.65 -16.50
CA SER A 211 48.69 35.83 -16.41
C SER A 211 49.21 37.23 -16.78
N THR A 212 48.34 38.22 -17.01
CA THR A 212 48.78 39.53 -17.53
C THR A 212 48.30 40.76 -16.74
N GLN A 213 47.79 40.63 -15.51
CA GLN A 213 47.34 41.81 -14.75
C GLN A 213 47.71 41.90 -13.25
N LEU A 214 48.64 41.09 -12.73
CA LEU A 214 49.10 41.23 -11.34
C LEU A 214 50.64 41.26 -11.25
N SER A 215 51.27 42.17 -11.99
CA SER A 215 52.64 42.63 -11.75
C SER A 215 52.72 44.10 -11.30
N GLU A 216 51.60 44.70 -10.94
CA GLU A 216 51.51 46.03 -10.35
C GLU A 216 50.36 45.91 -9.34
N THR A 217 50.54 45.90 -8.03
CA THR A 217 50.73 47.12 -7.25
C THR A 217 50.87 46.71 -5.77
N GLN A 218 52.03 46.99 -5.19
CA GLN A 218 52.27 47.49 -3.82
C GLN A 218 51.76 46.65 -2.64
N ASN A 219 52.68 46.10 -1.84
CA ASN A 219 53.27 46.78 -0.67
C ASN A 219 52.23 47.41 0.27
N SER A 220 51.96 46.76 1.42
CA SER A 220 51.94 47.42 2.75
C SER A 220 51.33 46.56 3.86
N LYS A 221 52.18 46.18 4.84
CA LYS A 221 51.96 46.08 6.31
C LYS A 221 51.11 44.91 6.86
N PHE A 222 51.66 44.03 7.72
CA PHE A 222 51.82 44.13 9.21
C PHE A 222 50.45 44.27 9.92
N VAL A 223 50.03 43.52 10.97
CA VAL A 223 50.68 42.94 12.16
C VAL A 223 49.83 41.78 12.75
N VAL A 224 50.54 40.82 13.36
CA VAL A 224 50.26 39.77 14.37
C VAL A 224 49.26 40.11 15.51
N SER A 225 48.49 39.13 16.01
CA SER A 225 48.57 38.63 17.43
C SER A 225 47.54 37.55 17.79
N GLU A 226 48.07 36.42 18.27
CA GLU A 226 47.42 35.42 19.12
C GLU A 226 47.05 36.01 20.50
N THR A 227 46.04 35.44 21.17
CA THR A 227 46.20 34.88 22.53
C THR A 227 45.01 34.01 22.93
N SER A 228 45.36 32.82 23.40
CA SER A 228 44.62 31.93 24.29
C SER A 228 44.42 32.58 25.68
N GLU A 229 43.33 32.26 26.38
CA GLU A 229 43.42 31.78 27.77
C GLU A 229 42.10 31.22 28.33
N SER A 230 42.28 30.12 29.06
CA SER A 230 41.38 29.33 29.88
C SER A 230 41.31 29.84 31.34
N LYS A 231 40.17 29.60 32.03
CA LYS A 231 40.00 29.19 33.46
C LYS A 231 38.61 29.62 33.97
N SER A 232 37.70 28.71 34.28
CA SER A 232 37.50 28.01 35.57
C SER A 232 37.12 28.91 36.75
N LEU A 233 35.85 28.86 37.15
CA LEU A 233 35.35 28.73 38.52
C LEU A 233 33.89 28.26 38.45
#